data_AF-A0A3D6BRX6-F1
#
_entry.id   AF-A0A3D6BRX6-F1
#
_cell.length_a   1.000
_cell.length_b   1.000
_cell.length_c   1.000
_cell.angle_alpha   90.00
_cell.angle_beta   90.00
_cell.angle_gamma   90.00
#
_symmetry.space_group_name_H-M   'P 1'
#
loop_
_entity.id
_entity.type
_entity.pdbx_description
1 polymer ?
#
loop_
_entity_poly.entity_id
_entity_poly.type
_entity_poly.pdbx_seq_one_letter_code
_entity_poly.pdbx_strand_id
1 'polypeptide(L)'
;MATIKCPNCGIYNTNRDYCEHCGTVLSYKIRRELALKKEKEERLKQEALKEKKPAFFEKYTNHRFLIVRIGAKIIRSIWLVFMAIGMFIAWLVSAIAA
;
A
#
# COMPACT_ATOMS: atom_id res chain seq x y z
N MET A 1 6.67 49.21 0.45
CA MET A 1 6.09 48.08 -0.31
C MET A 1 7.16 47.01 -0.46
N ALA A 2 6.88 45.77 -0.10
CA ALA A 2 7.86 44.68 -0.24
C ALA A 2 7.76 44.09 -1.65
N THR A 3 8.83 44.25 -2.44
CA THR A 3 8.99 43.63 -3.76
C THR A 3 9.75 42.32 -3.62
N ILE A 4 9.14 41.22 -4.02
CA ILE A 4 9.72 39.87 -3.93
C ILE A 4 10.11 39.44 -5.34
N LYS A 5 11.39 39.13 -5.53
CA LYS A 5 11.89 38.54 -6.78
C LYS A 5 11.51 37.08 -6.82
N CYS A 6 10.91 36.64 -7.94
CA CYS A 6 10.60 35.23 -8.10
C CYS A 6 11.87 34.40 -8.33
N PRO A 7 12.05 33.27 -7.63
CA PRO A 7 13.20 32.39 -7.81
C PRO A 7 13.18 31.62 -9.15
N ASN A 8 12.03 31.55 -9.83
CA ASN A 8 11.86 30.81 -11.08
C ASN A 8 11.81 31.74 -12.31
N CYS A 9 10.93 32.74 -12.29
CA CYS A 9 10.71 33.67 -13.41
C CYS A 9 11.66 34.90 -13.39
N GLY A 10 12.34 35.19 -12.26
CA GLY A 10 13.22 36.36 -12.11
C GLY A 10 12.50 37.72 -12.03
N ILE A 11 11.19 37.75 -12.27
CA ILE A 11 10.34 38.96 -12.25
C ILE A 11 10.05 39.38 -10.80
N TYR A 12 10.02 40.69 -10.57
CA TYR A 12 9.64 41.31 -9.30
C TYR A 12 8.12 41.37 -9.17
N ASN A 13 7.57 40.73 -8.15
CA ASN A 13 6.15 40.80 -7.81
C ASN A 13 5.98 41.59 -6.51
N THR A 14 4.88 42.34 -6.38
CA THR A 14 4.63 43.20 -5.21
C THR A 14 3.47 42.62 -4.41
N ASN A 15 3.71 42.20 -3.15
CA ASN A 15 2.70 41.64 -2.25
C ASN A 15 1.81 40.55 -2.88
N ARG A 16 2.40 39.61 -3.65
CA ARG A 16 1.66 38.48 -4.23
C ARG A 16 2.19 37.15 -3.71
N ASP A 17 1.27 36.22 -3.50
CA ASP A 17 1.59 34.87 -3.03
C ASP A 17 2.15 33.96 -4.13
N TYR A 18 1.88 34.30 -5.40
CA TYR A 18 2.29 33.57 -6.60
C TYR A 18 2.87 34.53 -7.64
N CYS A 19 3.87 34.10 -8.45
CA CYS A 19 4.38 34.90 -9.58
C CYS A 19 3.29 35.00 -10.66
N GLU A 20 3.01 36.21 -11.15
CA GLU A 20 2.03 36.46 -12.22
C GLU A 20 2.35 35.71 -13.52
N HIS A 21 3.63 35.54 -13.82
CA HIS A 21 4.09 34.98 -15.08
C HIS A 21 4.25 33.45 -15.05
N CYS A 22 4.67 32.87 -13.92
CA CYS A 22 4.98 31.44 -13.84
C CYS A 22 4.17 30.67 -12.80
N GLY A 23 3.28 31.34 -12.07
CA GLY A 23 2.46 30.72 -11.02
C GLY A 23 3.25 30.11 -9.86
N THR A 24 4.56 30.37 -9.77
CA THR A 24 5.39 29.80 -8.71
C THR A 24 5.10 30.49 -7.39
N VAL A 25 4.97 29.70 -6.32
CA VAL A 25 4.70 30.20 -4.96
C VAL A 25 5.88 31.05 -4.47
N LEU A 26 5.60 32.30 -4.14
CA LEU A 26 6.56 33.27 -3.60
C LEU A 26 6.54 33.28 -2.07
N SER A 27 5.34 33.15 -1.49
CA SER A 27 5.14 33.22 -0.05
C SER A 27 5.76 32.02 0.67
N TYR A 28 6.64 32.31 1.63
CA TYR A 28 7.30 31.28 2.46
C TYR A 28 6.27 30.40 3.20
N LYS A 29 5.19 31.01 3.71
CA LYS A 29 4.14 30.29 4.45
C LYS A 29 3.49 29.22 3.59
N ILE A 30 3.12 29.58 2.36
CA ILE A 30 2.46 28.65 1.41
C ILE A 30 3.43 27.55 0.98
N ARG A 31 4.71 27.86 0.74
CA ARG A 31 5.72 26.84 0.42
C ARG A 31 5.87 25.82 1.55
N ARG A 32 5.89 26.27 2.80
CA ARG A 32 5.97 25.38 3.97
C ARG A 32 4.73 24.51 4.10
N GLU A 33 3.55 25.07 3.88
CA GLU A 33 2.29 24.32 3.93
C GLU A 33 2.22 23.25 2.83
N LEU A 34 2.65 23.58 1.60
CA LEU A 34 2.72 22.61 0.50
C LEU A 34 3.73 21.50 0.77
N ALA A 35 4.89 21.81 1.34
CA ALA A 35 5.87 20.79 1.75
C ALA A 35 5.28 19.83 2.79
N LEU A 36 4.60 20.37 3.81
CA LEU A 36 3.91 19.57 4.83
C LEU A 36 2.78 18.72 4.24
N LYS A 37 2.00 19.25 3.30
CA LYS A 37 0.95 18.49 2.59
C LYS A 37 1.54 17.32 1.82
N LYS A 38 2.62 17.55 1.07
CA LYS A 38 3.33 16.49 0.32
C LYS A 38 3.86 15.39 1.23
N GLU A 39 4.48 15.76 2.36
CA GLU A 39 4.99 14.77 3.33
C GLU A 39 3.85 13.92 3.92
N LYS A 40 2.71 14.54 4.25
CA LYS A 40 1.52 13.82 4.72
C LYS A 40 0.97 12.88 3.65
N GLU A 41 0.85 13.32 2.40
CA GLU A 41 0.40 12.47 1.30
C GLU A 41 1.35 11.30 1.04
N GLU A 42 2.66 11.51 1.10
CA GLU A 42 3.65 10.45 0.96
C GLU A 42 3.55 9.43 2.09
N ARG A 43 3.35 9.86 3.33
CA ARG A 43 3.11 8.97 4.46
C ARG A 43 1.84 8.14 4.28
N LEU A 44 0.73 8.77 3.90
CA LEU A 44 -0.53 8.07 3.62
C LEU A 44 -0.40 7.08 2.47
N LYS A 45 0.33 7.43 1.40
CA LYS A 45 0.63 6.51 0.29
C LYS A 45 1.48 5.33 0.76
N GLN A 46 2.47 5.55 1.61
CA GLN A 46 3.28 4.46 2.16
C GLN A 46 2.48 3.55 3.09
N GLU A 47 1.58 4.10 3.90
CA GLU A 47 0.66 3.34 4.77
C GLU A 47 -0.33 2.53 3.92
N ALA A 48 -0.96 3.15 2.92
CA ALA A 48 -1.83 2.46 1.96
C ALA A 48 -1.08 1.39 1.16
N LEU A 49 0.19 1.62 0.80
CA LEU A 49 1.04 0.62 0.16
C LEU A 49 1.41 -0.51 1.12
N LYS A 50 1.62 -0.24 2.42
CA LYS A 50 1.86 -1.25 3.47
C LYS A 50 0.62 -2.11 3.71
N GLU A 51 -0.55 -1.50 3.75
CA GLU A 51 -1.83 -2.20 3.88
C GLU A 51 -2.16 -3.02 2.63
N LYS A 52 -1.83 -2.47 1.44
CA LYS A 52 -1.91 -3.18 0.15
C LYS A 52 -0.72 -4.09 -0.12
N LYS A 53 0.32 -4.15 0.73
CA LYS A 53 1.32 -5.22 0.58
C LYS A 53 0.54 -6.48 0.91
N PRO A 54 0.30 -7.34 -0.08
CA PRO A 54 -0.49 -8.52 0.18
C PRO A 54 0.25 -9.28 1.28
N ALA A 55 -0.51 -9.72 2.28
CA ALA A 55 0.00 -10.48 3.41
C ALA A 55 1.05 -11.48 2.91
N PHE A 56 2.17 -11.62 3.61
CA PHE A 56 3.38 -12.36 3.24
C PHE A 56 3.16 -13.67 2.43
N PHE A 57 2.00 -14.30 2.54
CA PHE A 57 1.44 -15.35 1.68
C PHE A 57 1.55 -15.11 0.16
N GLU A 58 1.28 -13.91 -0.36
CA GLU A 58 1.32 -13.65 -1.81
C GLU A 58 2.76 -13.62 -2.36
N LYS A 59 3.71 -13.27 -1.49
CA LYS A 59 5.14 -13.25 -1.81
C LYS A 59 5.70 -14.66 -2.00
N TYR A 60 5.14 -15.66 -1.32
CA TYR A 60 5.46 -17.07 -1.53
C TYR A 60 4.83 -17.65 -2.79
N THR A 61 3.68 -17.12 -3.22
CA THR A 61 3.08 -17.55 -4.48
C THR A 61 3.93 -17.06 -5.65
N ASN A 62 4.51 -15.86 -5.61
CA ASN A 62 5.25 -15.29 -6.74
C ASN A 62 6.75 -15.63 -6.82
N HIS A 63 7.19 -16.74 -6.22
CA HIS A 63 8.57 -17.21 -6.37
C HIS A 63 8.72 -18.03 -7.68
N ARG A 64 9.83 -17.83 -8.41
CA ARG A 64 10.16 -18.43 -9.71
C ARG A 64 10.07 -19.98 -9.78
N PHE A 65 10.01 -20.66 -8.63
CA PHE A 65 9.97 -22.12 -8.53
C PHE A 65 8.52 -22.64 -8.47
N LEU A 66 7.92 -22.89 -9.64
CA LEU A 66 6.61 -23.55 -9.83
C LEU A 66 6.44 -24.83 -9.00
N ILE A 67 7.53 -25.55 -8.75
CA ILE A 67 7.58 -26.81 -7.99
C ILE A 67 7.08 -26.63 -6.55
N VAL A 68 7.50 -25.55 -5.87
CA VAL A 68 7.10 -25.28 -4.47
C VAL A 68 5.61 -24.92 -4.40
N ARG A 69 5.10 -24.17 -5.39
CA ARG A 69 3.68 -23.80 -5.50
C ARG A 69 2.79 -25.03 -5.70
N ILE A 70 3.23 -25.97 -6.54
CA ILE A 70 2.50 -27.22 -6.80
C ILE A 70 2.55 -28.14 -5.57
N GLY A 71 3.73 -28.30 -4.95
CA GLY A 71 3.90 -29.10 -3.74
C GLY A 71 2.99 -28.64 -2.59
N ALA A 72 2.96 -27.34 -2.30
CA ALA A 72 2.08 -26.78 -1.27
C ALA A 72 0.59 -27.00 -1.57
N LYS A 73 0.18 -26.94 -2.84
CA LYS A 73 -1.20 -27.21 -3.26
C LYS A 73 -1.56 -28.68 -3.07
N ILE A 74 -0.65 -29.60 -3.39
CA ILE A 74 -0.85 -31.05 -3.23
C ILE A 74 -0.95 -31.41 -1.76
N ILE A 75 -0.01 -30.96 -0.92
CA ILE A 75 -0.02 -31.25 0.53
C ILE A 75 -1.32 -30.76 1.17
N ARG A 76 -1.77 -29.53 0.83
CA ARG A 76 -3.03 -29.01 1.33
C ARG A 76 -4.24 -29.83 0.86
N SER A 77 -4.26 -30.26 -0.39
CA SER A 77 -5.34 -31.10 -0.92
C SER A 77 -5.39 -32.45 -0.20
N ILE A 78 -4.24 -33.09 0.02
CA ILE A 78 -4.14 -34.35 0.73
C ILE A 78 -4.63 -34.19 2.17
N TRP A 79 -4.21 -33.13 2.86
CA TRP A 79 -4.63 -32.85 4.24
C TRP A 79 -6.15 -32.69 4.37
N LEU A 80 -6.77 -31.93 3.46
CA LEU A 80 -8.23 -31.76 3.45
C LEU A 80 -8.97 -33.07 3.22
N VAL A 81 -8.46 -33.94 2.33
CA VAL A 81 -9.04 -35.26 2.10
C VAL A 81 -8.94 -36.12 3.36
N PHE A 82 -7.79 -36.14 4.05
CA PHE A 82 -7.65 -36.87 5.31
C PHE A 82 -8.60 -36.36 6.40
N MET A 83 -8.72 -35.04 6.55
CA MET A 83 -9.67 -34.44 7.51
C MET A 83 -11.12 -34.80 7.18
N ALA A 84 -11.50 -34.76 5.89
CA ALA A 84 -12.84 -35.14 5.45
C ALA A 84 -13.15 -36.62 5.74
N ILE A 85 -12.21 -37.52 5.48
CA ILE A 85 -12.35 -38.95 5.79
C ILE A 85 -12.45 -39.15 7.31
N GLY A 86 -11.60 -38.49 8.10
CA GLY A 86 -11.62 -38.56 9.56
C GLY A 86 -12.95 -38.09 10.15
N MET A 87 -13.48 -36.96 9.66
CA MET A 87 -14.79 -36.45 10.06
C MET A 87 -15.92 -37.39 9.67
N PHE A 88 -15.86 -37.98 8.47
CA PHE A 88 -16.88 -38.93 8.01
C PHE A 88 -16.92 -40.19 8.89
N ILE A 89 -15.77 -40.75 9.22
CA ILE A 89 -15.67 -41.91 10.12
C ILE A 89 -16.14 -41.53 11.53
N ALA A 90 -15.70 -40.39 12.06
CA ALA A 90 -16.11 -39.91 13.38
C ALA A 90 -17.63 -39.71 13.48
N TRP A 91 -18.25 -39.19 12.42
CA TRP A 91 -19.70 -39.03 12.33
C TRP A 91 -20.43 -40.38 12.36
N LEU A 92 -19.96 -41.37 11.59
CA LEU A 92 -20.54 -42.72 11.61
C LEU A 92 -20.44 -43.38 12.99
N VAL A 93 -19.28 -43.28 13.65
CA VAL A 93 -19.09 -43.83 15.00
C VAL A 93 -19.99 -43.11 16.00
N SER A 94 -20.08 -41.77 15.93
CA SER A 94 -20.96 -41.01 16.80
C SER A 94 -22.44 -41.32 16.57
N ALA A 95 -22.85 -41.60 15.33
CA ALA A 95 -24.23 -41.95 15.00
C ALA A 95 -24.62 -43.37 15.45
N ILE A 96 -23.63 -44.26 15.62
CA ILE A 96 -23.85 -45.63 16.13
C ILE A 96 -23.73 -45.67 17.66
N ALA A 97 -22.89 -44.81 18.25
CA ALA A 97 -22.67 -44.74 19.69
C ALA A 97 -23.67 -43.83 20.43
N ALA A 98 -24.41 -42.98 19.71
CA ALA A 98 -25.55 -42.20 20.22
C ALA A 98 -26.84 -43.02 20.15
#